data_AF-A0A8H6YF93-F1
#
_entry.id   AF-A0A8H6YF93-F1
#
_cell.length_a   1.000
_cell.length_b   1.000
_cell.length_c   1.000
_cell.angle_alpha   90.00
_cell.angle_beta   90.00
_cell.angle_gamma   90.00
#
_symmetry.space_group_name_H-M   'P 1'
#
loop_
_entity.id
_entity.type
_entity.pdbx_description
1 polymer ?
#
loop_
_entity_poly.entity_id
_entity_poly.type
_entity_poly.pdbx_seq_one_letter_code
_entity_poly.pdbx_strand_id
1 'polypeptide(L)'
;MLFFSDPSPLFEGYFSLPVEMNFAGLQLTPPTADEPPSKWILDHVSGENDTCSQCGALDGLELCTEANWDRSMLDGDLTGYLRDLLKLNQTILQPFYAATSHLVPSDTLGTFIGDLFAFKTHTTPEFDSWERTDSYCFASFTKFLNAHMWIWFFEERVRGGWVPPDNCWYGWNCHAQVHESSHAETKNVRLVISIPWYDEDDFSQHLCVPTKDYPV
;
A
#
# COMPACT_ATOMS: atom_id res chain seq x y z
N MET A 1 -25.34 -27.49 15.87
CA MET A 1 -24.73 -27.24 17.20
C MET A 1 -23.39 -26.61 16.91
N LEU A 2 -23.30 -25.27 17.01
CA LEU A 2 -22.04 -24.57 16.87
C LEU A 2 -21.19 -24.86 18.10
N PHE A 3 -20.16 -25.68 17.96
CA PHE A 3 -19.14 -25.77 18.98
C PHE A 3 -18.23 -24.56 18.81
N PHE A 4 -18.44 -23.53 19.63
CA PHE A 4 -17.37 -22.63 20.00
C PHE A 4 -16.37 -23.45 20.81
N SER A 5 -15.49 -24.18 20.13
CA SER A 5 -14.39 -24.90 20.79
C SER A 5 -13.31 -23.92 21.22
N ASP A 6 -13.69 -23.00 22.09
CA ASP A 6 -12.80 -22.23 22.94
C ASP A 6 -12.78 -22.97 24.29
N PRO A 7 -11.62 -23.42 24.80
CA PRO A 7 -11.54 -24.21 26.04
C PRO A 7 -11.94 -23.45 27.32
N SER A 8 -12.54 -22.26 27.22
CA SER A 8 -12.98 -21.46 28.35
C SER A 8 -14.49 -21.63 28.64
N PRO A 9 -14.88 -22.22 29.79
CA PRO A 9 -16.28 -22.47 30.18
C PRO A 9 -17.10 -21.20 30.48
N LEU A 10 -16.56 -20.01 30.26
CA LEU A 10 -17.26 -18.74 30.45
C LEU A 10 -18.27 -18.46 29.33
N PHE A 11 -18.05 -18.96 28.12
CA PHE A 11 -18.89 -18.65 26.96
C PHE A 11 -20.00 -19.66 26.69
N GLU A 12 -19.81 -20.92 27.09
CA GLU A 12 -20.67 -22.06 26.71
C GLU A 12 -22.12 -21.99 27.26
N GLY A 13 -22.37 -21.16 28.29
CA GLY A 13 -23.70 -20.96 28.86
C GLY A 13 -24.28 -19.55 28.75
N TYR A 14 -23.42 -18.52 28.67
CA TYR A 14 -23.87 -17.12 28.79
C TYR A 14 -24.40 -16.56 27.46
N PHE A 15 -23.80 -16.97 26.34
CA PHE A 15 -24.21 -16.53 25.01
C PHE A 15 -25.03 -17.57 24.25
N SER A 16 -24.92 -18.85 24.60
CA SER A 16 -25.67 -19.92 23.92
C SER A 16 -27.18 -19.76 24.08
N LEU A 17 -27.69 -19.56 25.30
CA LEU A 17 -29.13 -19.43 25.56
C LEU A 17 -29.77 -18.20 24.89
N PRO A 18 -29.20 -16.97 25.01
CA PRO A 18 -29.77 -15.81 24.31
C PRO A 18 -29.71 -15.93 22.80
N VAL A 19 -28.65 -16.54 22.25
CA VAL A 19 -28.53 -16.79 20.82
C VAL A 19 -29.58 -17.80 20.36
N GLU A 20 -29.77 -18.91 21.05
CA GLU A 20 -30.83 -19.89 20.77
C GLU A 20 -32.24 -19.29 20.85
N MET A 21 -32.50 -18.43 21.85
CA MET A 21 -33.77 -17.72 21.98
C MET A 21 -34.00 -16.75 20.81
N ASN A 22 -32.96 -16.07 20.33
CA ASN A 22 -33.04 -15.24 19.12
C ASN A 22 -33.30 -16.08 17.87
N PHE A 23 -32.59 -17.20 17.67
CA PHE A 23 -32.84 -18.12 16.56
C PHE A 23 -34.30 -18.62 16.56
N ALA A 24 -34.81 -19.05 17.73
CA ALA A 24 -36.19 -19.50 17.87
C ALA A 24 -37.21 -18.38 17.64
N GLY A 25 -36.96 -17.18 18.16
CA GLY A 25 -37.82 -16.01 17.98
C GLY A 25 -37.89 -15.52 16.53
N LEU A 26 -36.77 -15.64 15.79
CA LEU A 26 -36.66 -15.27 14.37
C LEU A 26 -37.02 -16.42 13.42
N GLN A 27 -37.37 -17.62 13.94
CA GLN A 27 -37.65 -18.83 13.17
C GLN A 27 -36.49 -19.25 12.24
N LEU A 28 -35.27 -18.96 12.65
CA LEU A 28 -34.06 -19.29 11.90
C LEU A 28 -33.60 -20.71 12.25
N THR A 29 -33.22 -21.49 11.23
CA THR A 29 -32.59 -22.79 11.44
C THR A 29 -31.21 -22.62 12.08
N PRO A 30 -30.79 -23.48 13.02
CA PRO A 30 -29.46 -23.40 13.59
C PRO A 30 -28.38 -23.68 12.52
N PRO A 31 -27.20 -23.07 12.63
CA PRO A 31 -26.07 -23.35 11.76
C PRO A 31 -25.67 -24.82 11.77
N THR A 32 -25.41 -25.35 10.58
CA THR A 32 -24.63 -26.58 10.40
C THR A 32 -23.16 -26.28 10.65
N ALA A 33 -22.38 -27.29 11.07
CA ALA A 33 -20.98 -27.10 11.44
C ALA A 33 -20.10 -26.59 10.27
N ASP A 34 -20.57 -26.77 9.04
CA ASP A 34 -19.83 -26.46 7.81
C ASP A 34 -20.12 -25.05 7.27
N GLU A 35 -21.03 -24.30 7.91
CA GLU A 35 -21.45 -22.98 7.45
C GLU A 35 -20.79 -21.85 8.23
N PRO A 36 -20.27 -20.81 7.56
CA PRO A 36 -19.61 -19.70 8.25
C PRO A 36 -20.63 -18.93 9.10
N PRO A 37 -20.25 -18.46 10.31
CA PRO A 37 -21.14 -17.73 11.21
C PRO A 37 -21.83 -16.51 10.57
N SER A 38 -21.19 -15.86 9.60
CA SER A 38 -21.71 -14.69 8.89
C SER A 38 -23.06 -14.93 8.21
N LYS A 39 -23.31 -16.14 7.70
CA LYS A 39 -24.54 -16.52 6.99
C LYS A 39 -25.80 -16.45 7.87
N TRP A 40 -25.61 -16.47 9.19
CA TRP A 40 -26.69 -16.55 10.17
C TRP A 40 -26.84 -15.30 11.02
N ILE A 41 -25.82 -14.43 10.99
CA ILE A 41 -25.78 -13.20 11.77
C ILE A 41 -26.22 -12.01 10.90
N LEU A 42 -25.99 -12.08 9.59
CA LEU A 42 -26.21 -10.97 8.66
C LEU A 42 -27.32 -11.34 7.67
N ASP A 43 -28.44 -10.61 7.70
CA ASP A 43 -29.53 -10.76 6.73
C ASP A 43 -29.14 -10.23 5.34
N HIS A 44 -28.26 -9.23 5.31
CA HIS A 44 -27.78 -8.58 4.11
C HIS A 44 -26.38 -8.03 4.34
N VAL A 45 -25.49 -8.26 3.37
CA VAL A 45 -24.16 -7.67 3.33
C VAL A 45 -24.12 -6.68 2.18
N SER A 46 -24.12 -5.39 2.51
CA SER A 46 -23.94 -4.35 1.51
C SER A 46 -22.47 -4.33 1.06
N GLY A 47 -22.27 -4.33 -0.25
CA GLY A 47 -20.93 -4.28 -0.87
C GLY A 47 -20.27 -5.63 -1.12
N GLU A 48 -20.91 -6.77 -0.84
CA GLU A 48 -20.33 -8.10 -1.11
C GLU A 48 -20.04 -8.34 -2.61
N ASN A 49 -20.77 -7.65 -3.49
CA ASN A 49 -20.59 -7.75 -4.94
C ASN A 49 -20.01 -6.46 -5.54
N ASP A 50 -19.40 -5.60 -4.73
CA ASP A 50 -18.75 -4.41 -5.26
C ASP A 50 -17.50 -4.79 -6.06
N THR A 51 -17.21 -3.98 -7.07
CA THR A 51 -16.08 -4.21 -7.98
C THR A 51 -15.04 -3.12 -7.84
N CYS A 52 -13.78 -3.46 -8.09
CA CYS A 52 -12.70 -2.50 -8.22
C CYS A 52 -12.99 -1.51 -9.36
N SER A 53 -12.96 -0.20 -9.08
CA SER A 53 -13.21 0.86 -10.06
C SER A 53 -12.21 0.87 -11.23
N GLN A 54 -11.06 0.20 -11.09
CA GLN A 54 -9.98 0.23 -12.08
C GLN A 54 -9.92 -1.03 -12.95
N CYS A 55 -10.00 -2.21 -12.34
CA CYS A 55 -9.89 -3.48 -13.08
C CYS A 55 -11.21 -4.26 -13.18
N GLY A 56 -12.26 -3.84 -12.46
CA GLY A 56 -13.54 -4.54 -12.42
C GLY A 56 -13.55 -5.85 -11.63
N ALA A 57 -12.48 -6.18 -10.90
CA ALA A 57 -12.42 -7.37 -10.05
C ALA A 57 -13.50 -7.33 -8.96
N LEU A 58 -14.19 -8.46 -8.75
CA LEU A 58 -15.25 -8.63 -7.77
C LEU A 58 -14.64 -9.00 -6.40
N ASP A 59 -14.14 -8.00 -5.68
CA ASP A 59 -13.49 -8.21 -4.37
C ASP A 59 -14.36 -7.82 -3.18
N GLY A 60 -15.51 -7.18 -3.43
CA GLY A 60 -16.54 -6.88 -2.43
C GLY A 60 -15.99 -6.17 -1.18
N LEU A 61 -16.11 -6.84 -0.03
CA LEU A 61 -15.69 -6.29 1.27
C LEU A 61 -14.17 -6.11 1.42
N GLU A 62 -13.37 -6.73 0.56
CA GLU A 62 -11.90 -6.63 0.56
C GLU A 62 -11.40 -5.44 -0.27
N LEU A 63 -12.31 -4.65 -0.87
CA LEU A 63 -11.94 -3.44 -1.58
C LEU A 63 -11.37 -2.39 -0.61
N CYS A 64 -10.24 -1.81 -0.96
CA CYS A 64 -9.65 -0.65 -0.33
C CYS A 64 -10.52 0.59 -0.64
N THR A 65 -11.04 1.22 0.39
CA THR A 65 -11.86 2.44 0.34
C THR A 65 -11.39 3.41 1.41
N GLU A 66 -11.77 4.68 1.28
CA GLU A 66 -11.46 5.70 2.29
C GLU A 66 -11.87 5.28 3.72
N ALA A 67 -12.95 4.52 3.86
CA ALA A 67 -13.45 4.06 5.16
C ALA A 67 -12.62 2.94 5.81
N ASN A 68 -11.72 2.28 5.06
CA ASN A 68 -10.97 1.13 5.55
C ASN A 68 -9.46 1.17 5.27
N TRP A 69 -8.93 2.29 4.79
CA TRP A 69 -7.48 2.48 4.61
C TRP A 69 -6.66 2.31 5.90
N ASP A 70 -7.24 2.66 7.05
CA ASP A 70 -6.62 2.44 8.37
C ASP A 70 -6.65 0.98 8.84
N ARG A 71 -7.38 0.09 8.15
CA ARG A 71 -7.31 -1.34 8.46
C ARG A 71 -5.94 -1.88 8.06
N SER A 72 -5.57 -3.00 8.69
CA SER A 72 -4.30 -3.74 8.54
C SER A 72 -3.97 -4.25 7.13
N MET A 73 -4.55 -3.69 6.06
CA MET A 73 -4.21 -4.03 4.68
C MET A 73 -2.76 -3.70 4.35
N LEU A 74 -2.16 -2.74 5.07
CA LEU A 74 -0.73 -2.46 5.02
C LEU A 74 -0.13 -3.11 6.27
N ASP A 75 0.72 -4.12 6.08
CA ASP A 75 1.40 -4.93 7.14
C ASP A 75 2.36 -4.10 8.04
N GLY A 76 2.16 -2.80 8.12
CA GLY A 76 2.95 -1.85 8.89
C GLY A 76 4.34 -1.55 8.32
N ASP A 77 4.76 -2.25 7.27
CA ASP A 77 5.96 -1.91 6.53
C ASP A 77 5.61 -1.22 5.21
N LEU A 78 5.74 0.12 5.20
CA LEU A 78 5.51 0.91 4.00
C LEU A 78 6.68 0.84 3.00
N THR A 79 7.83 0.26 3.38
CA THR A 79 8.99 0.19 2.47
C THR A 79 8.75 -0.71 1.26
N GLY A 80 7.82 -1.67 1.39
CA GLY A 80 7.40 -2.52 0.29
C GLY A 80 6.79 -1.76 -0.89
N TYR A 81 6.30 -0.53 -0.65
CA TYR A 81 5.71 0.35 -1.66
C TYR A 81 6.70 1.39 -2.20
N LEU A 82 7.96 1.35 -1.78
CA LEU A 82 9.00 2.14 -2.44
C LEU A 82 9.34 1.52 -3.80
N ARG A 83 9.45 2.39 -4.79
CA ARG A 83 9.67 2.01 -6.19
C ARG A 83 11.01 1.29 -6.38
N ASP A 84 10.98 0.15 -7.06
CA ASP A 84 12.13 -0.58 -7.59
C ASP A 84 13.30 -0.75 -6.59
N LEU A 85 14.48 -0.17 -6.88
CA LEU A 85 15.67 -0.30 -6.05
C LEU A 85 15.70 0.67 -4.86
N LEU A 86 14.76 1.63 -4.76
CA LEU A 86 14.71 2.55 -3.63
C LEU A 86 14.51 1.82 -2.31
N LYS A 87 13.72 0.74 -2.32
CA LYS A 87 13.50 -0.13 -1.14
C LYS A 87 14.75 -0.88 -0.68
N LEU A 88 15.83 -0.84 -1.46
CA LEU A 88 17.12 -1.45 -1.12
C LEU A 88 18.18 -0.40 -0.78
N ASN A 89 17.89 0.89 -0.95
CA ASN A 89 18.81 1.98 -0.69
C ASN A 89 18.79 2.35 0.81
N GLN A 90 19.79 1.91 1.56
CA GLN A 90 19.87 2.13 3.02
C GLN A 90 19.87 3.62 3.42
N THR A 91 20.40 4.50 2.56
CA THR A 91 20.40 5.96 2.82
C THR A 91 19.02 6.60 2.68
N ILE A 92 18.10 5.92 1.98
CA ILE A 92 16.70 6.31 1.82
C ILE A 92 15.83 5.64 2.88
N LEU A 93 16.05 4.35 3.13
CA LEU A 93 15.22 3.57 4.05
C LEU A 93 15.17 4.17 5.45
N GLN A 94 16.32 4.56 6.04
CA GLN A 94 16.36 5.14 7.38
C GLN A 94 15.49 6.41 7.53
N PRO A 95 15.67 7.45 6.69
CA PRO A 95 14.79 8.63 6.75
C PRO A 95 13.35 8.32 6.35
N PHE A 96 13.11 7.34 5.48
CA PHE A 96 11.76 6.90 5.15
C PHE A 96 11.04 6.27 6.34
N TYR A 97 11.70 5.36 7.07
CA TYR A 97 11.18 4.79 8.31
C TYR A 97 10.89 5.88 9.34
N ALA A 98 11.81 6.84 9.52
CA ALA A 98 11.57 7.96 10.43
C ALA A 98 10.31 8.75 10.03
N ALA A 99 10.15 9.04 8.74
CA ALA A 99 9.00 9.76 8.19
C ALA A 99 7.67 8.99 8.26
N THR A 100 7.70 7.66 8.30
CA THR A 100 6.48 6.81 8.22
C THR A 100 6.15 6.06 9.50
N SER A 101 7.08 5.98 10.45
CA SER A 101 6.94 5.23 11.71
C SER A 101 5.71 5.60 12.53
N HIS A 102 5.26 6.86 12.43
CA HIS A 102 4.09 7.33 13.15
C HIS A 102 2.76 6.94 12.49
N LEU A 103 2.76 6.51 11.23
CA LEU A 103 1.55 6.18 10.47
C LEU A 103 0.97 4.81 10.87
N VAL A 104 1.85 3.84 11.13
CA VAL A 104 1.56 2.40 11.12
C VAL A 104 0.82 1.84 12.36
N PRO A 105 0.81 2.51 13.53
CA PRO A 105 -0.12 2.14 14.60
C PRO A 105 -1.17 3.23 14.89
N SER A 106 -1.45 4.12 13.94
CA SER A 106 -2.27 5.32 14.20
C SER A 106 -3.44 5.45 13.24
N ASP A 107 -4.49 6.16 13.69
CA ASP A 107 -5.62 6.62 12.87
C ASP A 107 -5.20 7.67 11.81
N THR A 108 -3.91 7.78 11.48
CA THR A 108 -3.37 8.75 10.53
C THR A 108 -3.03 8.14 9.18
N LEU A 109 -3.05 6.81 9.04
CA LEU A 109 -2.73 6.13 7.78
C LEU A 109 -3.72 6.48 6.67
N GLY A 110 -5.01 6.51 6.97
CA GLY A 110 -6.07 6.92 6.06
C GLY A 110 -5.97 8.39 5.68
N THR A 111 -5.57 9.26 6.62
CA THR A 111 -5.28 10.68 6.33
C THR A 111 -4.11 10.80 5.36
N PHE A 112 -3.01 10.07 5.63
CA PHE A 112 -1.85 10.02 4.76
C PHE A 112 -2.18 9.52 3.35
N ILE A 113 -2.98 8.46 3.22
CA ILE A 113 -3.43 7.97 1.91
C ILE A 113 -4.30 9.03 1.22
N GLY A 114 -5.17 9.71 1.96
CA GLY A 114 -5.95 10.84 1.46
C GLY A 114 -5.06 11.96 0.91
N ASP A 115 -3.95 12.26 1.60
CA ASP A 115 -2.95 13.22 1.13
C ASP A 115 -2.25 12.72 -0.13
N LEU A 116 -1.91 11.43 -0.23
CA LEU A 116 -1.34 10.85 -1.46
C LEU A 116 -2.27 11.05 -2.67
N PHE A 117 -3.59 10.92 -2.50
CA PHE A 117 -4.55 11.23 -3.57
C PHE A 117 -4.56 12.70 -3.95
N ALA A 118 -4.39 13.62 -2.98
CA ALA A 118 -4.25 15.05 -3.26
C ALA A 118 -2.90 15.38 -3.93
N PHE A 119 -1.87 14.58 -3.67
CA PHE A 119 -0.54 14.69 -4.27
C PHE A 119 -0.41 14.08 -5.66
N LYS A 120 -1.45 13.43 -6.21
CA LYS A 120 -1.44 12.93 -7.61
C LYS A 120 -0.96 14.04 -8.53
N THR A 121 0.29 13.91 -9.00
CA THR A 121 0.92 14.91 -9.86
C THR A 121 0.52 14.66 -11.30
N HIS A 122 0.53 15.70 -12.14
CA HIS A 122 0.37 15.57 -13.59
C HIS A 122 1.43 14.68 -14.28
N THR A 123 2.41 14.16 -13.54
CA THR A 123 3.46 13.28 -14.04
C THR A 123 3.05 11.82 -14.11
N THR A 124 1.86 11.46 -13.62
CA THR A 124 1.34 10.08 -13.66
C THR A 124 -0.05 10.02 -14.31
N PRO A 125 -0.17 10.28 -15.64
CA PRO A 125 -1.47 10.36 -16.33
C PRO A 125 -2.34 9.11 -16.20
N GLU A 126 -1.71 7.95 -15.97
CA GLU A 126 -2.40 6.69 -15.69
C GLU A 126 -3.38 6.78 -14.51
N PHE A 127 -3.15 7.70 -13.57
CA PHE A 127 -3.94 7.82 -12.34
C PHE A 127 -4.87 9.05 -12.35
N ASP A 128 -4.99 9.75 -13.48
CA ASP A 128 -5.82 10.95 -13.59
C ASP A 128 -7.31 10.65 -13.31
N SER A 129 -7.78 9.46 -13.66
CA SER A 129 -9.16 9.01 -13.44
C SER A 129 -9.41 8.36 -12.07
N TRP A 130 -8.40 8.21 -11.22
CA TRP A 130 -8.52 7.52 -9.94
C TRP A 130 -9.06 8.47 -8.87
N GLU A 131 -10.28 8.31 -8.38
CA GLU A 131 -10.80 9.19 -7.35
C GLU A 131 -10.57 8.66 -5.93
N ARG A 132 -10.42 9.59 -4.98
CA ARG A 132 -10.27 9.27 -3.54
C ARG A 132 -11.44 8.43 -3.01
N THR A 133 -12.65 8.70 -3.51
CA THR A 133 -13.90 8.08 -3.07
C THR A 133 -14.21 6.75 -3.75
N ASP A 134 -13.36 6.31 -4.69
CA ASP A 134 -13.53 5.03 -5.38
C ASP A 134 -13.10 3.84 -4.51
N SER A 135 -13.51 2.64 -4.94
CA SER A 135 -13.16 1.37 -4.33
C SER A 135 -12.14 0.61 -5.18
N TYR A 136 -11.03 0.19 -4.58
CA TYR A 136 -9.92 -0.42 -5.30
C TYR A 136 -9.61 -1.81 -4.77
N CYS A 137 -9.33 -2.78 -5.64
CA CYS A 137 -8.71 -4.02 -5.19
C CYS A 137 -7.31 -3.74 -4.64
N PHE A 138 -6.83 -4.60 -3.74
CA PHE A 138 -5.51 -4.45 -3.13
C PHE A 138 -4.38 -4.34 -4.16
N ALA A 139 -4.47 -5.09 -5.27
CA ALA A 139 -3.47 -5.03 -6.35
C ALA A 139 -3.44 -3.67 -7.05
N SER A 140 -4.60 -3.10 -7.37
CA SER A 140 -4.70 -1.76 -7.98
C SER A 140 -4.23 -0.70 -6.98
N PHE A 141 -4.68 -0.79 -5.73
CA PHE A 141 -4.29 0.13 -4.68
C PHE A 141 -2.77 0.10 -4.43
N THR A 142 -2.16 -1.09 -4.40
CA THR A 142 -0.70 -1.26 -4.32
C THR A 142 0.02 -0.59 -5.49
N LYS A 143 -0.52 -0.67 -6.71
CA LYS A 143 0.04 0.02 -7.87
C LYS A 143 0.05 1.54 -7.67
N PHE A 144 -1.04 2.09 -7.14
CA PHE A 144 -1.13 3.51 -6.79
C PHE A 144 -0.10 3.93 -5.74
N LEU A 145 0.01 3.15 -4.65
CA LEU A 145 1.00 3.41 -3.60
C LEU A 145 2.44 3.40 -4.14
N ASN A 146 2.80 2.39 -4.95
CA ASN A 146 4.12 2.31 -5.60
C ASN A 146 4.43 3.52 -6.49
N ALA A 147 3.42 4.05 -7.19
CA ALA A 147 3.60 5.19 -8.08
C ALA A 147 3.83 6.51 -7.34
N HIS A 148 3.21 6.70 -6.17
CA HIS A 148 3.14 8.03 -5.51
C HIS A 148 3.92 8.14 -4.21
N MET A 149 4.14 7.03 -3.47
CA MET A 149 4.70 7.09 -2.12
C MET A 149 6.12 7.66 -2.08
N TRP A 150 6.97 7.27 -3.04
CA TRP A 150 8.33 7.82 -3.13
C TRP A 150 8.31 9.32 -3.48
N ILE A 151 7.38 9.76 -4.33
CA ILE A 151 7.24 11.19 -4.70
C ILE A 151 6.92 12.00 -3.45
N TRP A 152 5.89 11.59 -2.71
CA TRP A 152 5.51 12.22 -1.45
C TRP A 152 6.69 12.27 -0.48
N PHE A 153 7.42 11.16 -0.31
CA PHE A 153 8.55 11.12 0.62
C PHE A 153 9.63 12.14 0.28
N PHE A 154 10.03 12.24 -0.99
CA PHE A 154 11.04 13.22 -1.39
C PHE A 154 10.54 14.66 -1.24
N GLU A 155 9.26 14.93 -1.54
CA GLU A 155 8.65 16.24 -1.30
C GLU A 155 8.62 16.59 0.19
N GLU A 156 8.28 15.63 1.06
CA GLU A 156 8.31 15.82 2.52
C GLU A 156 9.72 16.14 3.02
N ARG A 157 10.74 15.46 2.48
CA ARG A 157 12.14 15.81 2.80
C ARG A 157 12.49 17.23 2.38
N VAL A 158 12.14 17.63 1.15
CA VAL A 158 12.39 18.98 0.64
C VAL A 158 11.67 20.02 1.52
N ARG A 159 10.42 19.75 1.91
CA ARG A 159 9.65 20.58 2.86
C ARG A 159 10.33 20.70 4.23
N GLY A 160 10.96 19.61 4.68
CA GLY A 160 11.80 19.57 5.89
C GLY A 160 13.18 20.23 5.74
N GLY A 161 13.47 20.87 4.60
CA GLY A 161 14.73 21.59 4.36
C GLY A 161 15.86 20.74 3.79
N TRP A 162 15.59 19.49 3.39
CA TRP A 162 16.57 18.69 2.67
C TRP A 162 16.83 19.27 1.27
N VAL A 163 18.10 19.48 0.94
CA VAL A 163 18.54 19.90 -0.39
C VAL A 163 18.99 18.65 -1.16
N PRO A 164 18.31 18.28 -2.27
CA PRO A 164 18.72 17.15 -3.07
C PRO A 164 20.14 17.37 -3.65
N PRO A 165 21.02 16.37 -3.59
CA PRO A 165 22.29 16.43 -4.31
C PRO A 165 22.07 16.28 -5.83
N ASP A 166 23.16 16.27 -6.61
CA ASP A 166 23.10 16.08 -8.05
C ASP A 166 22.36 14.79 -8.43
N ASN A 167 21.50 14.87 -9.45
CA ASN A 167 20.73 13.73 -9.91
C ASN A 167 21.64 12.60 -10.44
N CYS A 168 21.33 11.37 -10.06
CA CYS A 168 21.83 10.19 -10.75
C CYS A 168 21.11 10.05 -12.09
N TRP A 169 21.85 9.83 -13.17
CA TRP A 169 21.26 9.62 -14.51
C TRP A 169 20.31 8.43 -14.56
N TYR A 170 20.57 7.39 -13.77
CA TYR A 170 19.75 6.18 -13.71
C TYR A 170 18.55 6.28 -12.75
N GLY A 171 18.41 7.39 -12.02
CA GLY A 171 17.31 7.61 -11.08
C GLY A 171 17.14 6.46 -10.09
N TRP A 172 15.88 6.06 -9.88
CA TRP A 172 15.52 4.99 -8.94
C TRP A 172 15.96 3.59 -9.40
N ASN A 173 16.36 3.43 -10.68
CA ASN A 173 16.90 2.20 -11.23
C ASN A 173 18.44 2.10 -11.10
N CYS A 174 19.09 3.06 -10.45
CA CYS A 174 20.53 3.00 -10.22
C CYS A 174 20.92 1.80 -9.36
N HIS A 175 21.71 0.86 -9.87
CA HIS A 175 22.19 -0.28 -9.08
C HIS A 175 23.20 0.14 -8.00
N ALA A 176 24.07 1.12 -8.29
CA ALA A 176 25.10 1.58 -7.35
C ALA A 176 24.52 2.11 -6.04
N GLN A 177 23.29 2.63 -6.05
CA GLN A 177 22.59 3.12 -4.86
C GLN A 177 22.39 2.03 -3.78
N VAL A 178 22.44 0.74 -4.17
CA VAL A 178 22.21 -0.39 -3.26
C VAL A 178 23.49 -0.84 -2.57
N HIS A 179 24.63 -0.78 -3.28
CA HIS A 179 25.89 -1.40 -2.83
C HIS A 179 27.07 -0.42 -2.68
N GLU A 180 26.94 0.83 -3.14
CA GLU A 180 27.96 1.86 -2.99
C GLU A 180 27.41 3.01 -2.13
N SER A 181 27.75 3.01 -0.84
CA SER A 181 27.27 4.03 0.12
C SER A 181 27.61 5.45 -0.32
N SER A 182 28.82 5.67 -0.84
CA SER A 182 29.26 6.96 -1.39
C SER A 182 28.32 7.45 -2.49
N HIS A 183 27.89 6.56 -3.40
CA HIS A 183 26.94 6.91 -4.46
C HIS A 183 25.57 7.27 -3.88
N ALA A 184 25.06 6.42 -2.98
CA ALA A 184 23.75 6.62 -2.36
C ALA A 184 23.66 7.92 -1.56
N GLU A 185 24.74 8.33 -0.90
CA GLU A 185 24.81 9.56 -0.10
C GLU A 185 24.96 10.83 -0.95
N THR A 186 25.65 10.74 -2.10
CA THR A 186 26.05 11.91 -2.90
C THR A 186 25.23 12.12 -4.17
N LYS A 187 24.29 11.22 -4.49
CA LYS A 187 23.46 11.31 -5.70
C LYS A 187 21.97 11.21 -5.39
N ASN A 188 21.19 12.04 -6.06
CA ASN A 188 19.74 12.02 -5.96
C ASN A 188 19.17 11.01 -6.95
N VAL A 189 18.57 9.95 -6.44
CA VAL A 189 17.96 8.86 -7.22
C VAL A 189 16.44 9.05 -7.41
N ARG A 190 15.90 10.23 -7.10
CA ARG A 190 14.48 10.56 -7.28
C ARG A 190 14.03 10.56 -8.74
N LEU A 191 14.86 11.01 -9.67
CA LEU A 191 14.42 11.31 -11.05
C LEU A 191 15.14 10.41 -12.04
N VAL A 192 14.36 9.70 -12.87
CA VAL A 192 14.78 9.41 -14.24
C VAL A 192 14.38 10.63 -15.05
N ILE A 193 15.35 11.37 -15.58
CA ILE A 193 15.06 12.14 -16.79
C ILE A 193 14.77 11.06 -17.82
N SER A 194 13.53 10.96 -18.30
CA SER A 194 13.23 10.12 -19.46
C SER A 194 14.12 10.60 -20.59
N ILE A 195 15.26 9.93 -20.79
CA ILE A 195 16.15 10.24 -21.90
C ILE A 195 15.38 9.75 -23.13
N PRO A 196 14.97 10.64 -24.06
CA PRO A 196 14.04 10.30 -25.16
C PRO A 196 14.53 9.23 -26.15
N TRP A 197 15.72 8.68 -25.93
CA TRP A 197 16.43 7.79 -26.86
C TRP A 197 16.66 6.39 -26.28
N TYR A 198 16.08 6.07 -25.11
CA TYR A 198 16.42 4.86 -24.36
C TYR A 198 15.16 4.03 -24.06
N ASP A 199 15.06 2.86 -24.69
CA ASP A 199 14.01 1.86 -24.45
C ASP A 199 14.18 1.23 -23.07
N GLU A 200 13.06 1.06 -22.33
CA GLU A 200 13.06 0.48 -20.98
C GLU A 200 13.53 -0.99 -20.94
N ASP A 201 13.54 -1.68 -22.09
CA ASP A 201 13.94 -3.09 -22.23
C ASP A 201 15.46 -3.34 -22.13
N ASP A 202 16.32 -2.30 -22.18
CA ASP A 202 17.79 -2.45 -22.21
C ASP A 202 18.47 -2.24 -20.84
N PHE A 203 17.69 -2.08 -19.76
CA PHE A 203 18.23 -1.75 -18.43
C PHE A 203 19.03 -2.89 -17.76
N SER A 204 18.94 -4.13 -18.25
CA SER A 204 19.49 -5.30 -17.53
C SER A 204 21.02 -5.46 -17.62
N GLN A 205 21.73 -4.67 -18.43
CA GLN A 205 23.16 -4.93 -18.71
C GLN A 205 24.13 -3.78 -18.46
N HIS A 206 23.68 -2.61 -18.00
CA HIS A 206 24.57 -1.48 -17.74
C HIS A 206 24.71 -1.21 -16.25
N LEU A 207 25.68 -1.89 -15.64
CA LEU A 207 26.27 -1.46 -14.38
C LEU A 207 26.69 0.00 -14.53
N CYS A 208 26.43 0.82 -13.51
CA CYS A 208 26.95 2.19 -13.42
C CYS A 208 28.48 2.16 -13.36
N VAL A 209 29.14 1.94 -14.49
CA VAL A 209 30.59 2.08 -14.59
C VAL A 209 30.86 3.58 -14.51
N PRO A 210 31.77 4.05 -13.63
CA PRO A 210 32.19 5.43 -13.63
C PRO A 210 32.77 5.72 -15.00
N THR A 211 32.07 6.49 -15.84
CA THR A 211 32.62 6.98 -17.09
C THR A 211 33.68 7.99 -16.73
N LYS A 212 34.94 7.52 -16.65
CA LYS A 212 36.09 8.38 -16.83
C LYS A 212 35.96 8.99 -18.22
N ASP A 213 35.81 10.31 -18.23
CA ASP A 213 36.09 11.21 -19.34
C ASP A 213 35.30 10.97 -20.64
N TYR A 214 34.21 11.71 -20.82
CA TYR A 214 33.77 12.13 -22.15
C TYR A 214 33.97 13.65 -22.28
N PRO A 215 34.69 14.13 -23.31
CA PRO A 215 34.89 15.54 -23.54
C PRO A 215 33.60 16.19 -24.05
N VAL A 216 33.44 17.46 -23.66
CA VAL A 216 32.34 18.39 -23.96
C VAL A 216 32.14 18.59 -25.47
#